data_AF-A0A8J6IBA9-F1
#
_entry.id   AF-A0A8J6IBA9-F1
#
_cell.length_a   1.000
_cell.length_b   1.000
_cell.length_c   1.000
_cell.angle_alpha   90.00
_cell.angle_beta   90.00
_cell.angle_gamma   90.00
#
_symmetry.space_group_name_H-M   'P 1'
#
loop_
_entity.id
_entity.type
_entity.pdbx_description
1 polymer ?
#
loop_
_entity_poly.entity_id
_entity_poly.type
_entity_poly.pdbx_seq_one_letter_code
_entity_poly.pdbx_strand_id
1 'polypeptide(L)'
;MVSVKRIGILLCVAGVAASGLVGTDGARADSGTTCTVENPVNLAPGLSLQGSTGTFDNENRGTVSCDGPVDGVEATGPGTFLDKGIYGTQDPDDCINGGEGQGSYTMVLPTANGKKTVVLPFTLTFGAPSTNGGLVGVHTRGDGFVGEFGAVPTAGDCVSAPVTTVLVNGQIVFS
;
A
#
# COMPACT_ATOMS: atom_id res chain seq x y z
N MET A 1 -37.67 0.17 59.40
CA MET A 1 -39.03 -0.32 59.74
C MET A 1 -39.48 -1.27 58.67
N VAL A 2 -39.95 -2.43 59.11
CA VAL A 2 -40.24 -3.64 58.32
C VAL A 2 -41.59 -3.51 57.61
N SER A 3 -41.69 -3.95 56.35
CA SER A 3 -42.90 -4.63 55.89
C SER A 3 -42.54 -5.66 54.82
N VAL A 4 -42.83 -6.92 55.15
CA VAL A 4 -42.63 -8.14 54.38
C VAL A 4 -44.01 -8.70 54.06
N LYS A 5 -44.28 -9.07 52.80
CA LYS A 5 -45.24 -10.13 52.40
C LYS A 5 -44.99 -10.45 50.92
N ARG A 6 -44.36 -11.56 50.54
CA ARG A 6 -44.72 -13.00 50.63
C ARG A 6 -45.17 -13.54 49.26
N ILE A 7 -44.41 -14.52 48.79
CA ILE A 7 -44.84 -15.83 48.25
C ILE A 7 -45.24 -15.88 46.77
N GLY A 8 -44.48 -16.71 46.05
CA GLY A 8 -44.83 -17.28 44.76
C GLY A 8 -43.71 -18.19 44.23
N ILE A 9 -43.36 -19.25 44.98
CA ILE A 9 -42.55 -20.36 44.47
C ILE A 9 -43.40 -21.12 43.46
N LEU A 10 -42.91 -21.31 42.24
CA LEU A 10 -43.30 -22.46 41.42
C LEU A 10 -42.06 -23.15 40.85
N LEU A 11 -42.05 -24.46 41.07
CA LEU A 11 -41.02 -25.45 40.81
C LEU A 11 -40.88 -25.77 39.31
N CYS A 12 -39.62 -25.99 38.92
CA CYS A 12 -39.08 -27.03 38.04
C CYS A 12 -39.80 -27.43 36.74
N VAL A 13 -39.12 -27.21 35.60
CA VAL A 13 -38.88 -28.31 34.64
C VAL A 13 -37.42 -28.22 34.17
N ALA A 14 -36.66 -29.29 34.47
CA ALA A 14 -35.38 -29.56 33.86
C ALA A 14 -35.59 -30.09 32.43
N GLY A 15 -34.98 -29.43 31.45
CA GLY A 15 -34.92 -29.90 30.07
C GLY A 15 -33.48 -29.82 29.58
N VAL A 16 -32.79 -30.95 29.57
CA VAL A 16 -31.50 -31.13 28.91
C VAL A 16 -31.74 -31.07 27.41
N ALA A 17 -31.20 -30.04 26.76
CA ALA A 17 -31.05 -30.01 25.30
C ALA A 17 -29.61 -29.59 24.97
N ALA A 18 -28.78 -30.58 24.68
CA ALA A 18 -27.49 -30.41 24.05
C ALA A 18 -27.69 -29.66 22.72
N SER A 19 -27.27 -28.40 22.66
CA SER A 19 -27.22 -27.62 21.43
C SER A 19 -25.78 -27.25 21.20
N GLY A 20 -25.24 -27.76 20.10
CA GLY A 20 -23.83 -27.74 19.76
C GLY A 20 -23.20 -26.35 19.83
N LEU A 21 -21.91 -26.36 20.13
CA LEU A 21 -21.01 -25.26 19.91
C LEU A 21 -21.16 -24.82 18.44
N VAL A 22 -21.91 -23.75 18.21
CA VAL A 22 -21.84 -23.00 16.96
C VAL A 22 -20.48 -22.33 17.00
N GLY A 23 -19.48 -22.99 16.41
CA GLY A 23 -18.23 -22.35 16.06
C GLY A 23 -18.61 -21.20 15.17
N THR A 24 -18.51 -19.98 15.69
CA THR A 24 -18.44 -18.80 14.85
C THR A 24 -17.09 -18.92 14.15
N ASP A 25 -17.07 -19.56 12.98
CA ASP A 25 -16.09 -19.22 11.96
C ASP A 25 -16.28 -17.72 11.74
N GLY A 26 -15.46 -16.94 12.43
CA GLY A 26 -15.34 -15.52 12.15
C GLY A 26 -14.96 -15.45 10.69
N ALA A 27 -15.89 -15.03 9.84
CA ALA A 27 -15.58 -14.58 8.50
C ALA A 27 -14.52 -13.50 8.68
N ARG A 28 -13.25 -13.88 8.53
CA ARG A 28 -12.21 -12.91 8.20
C ARG A 28 -12.68 -12.34 6.88
N ALA A 29 -13.19 -11.11 6.93
CA ALA A 29 -13.19 -10.29 5.74
C ALA A 29 -11.80 -10.45 5.14
N ASP A 30 -11.74 -10.88 3.87
CA ASP A 30 -10.50 -11.08 3.14
C ASP A 30 -9.87 -9.70 2.97
N SER A 31 -9.21 -9.24 4.02
CA SER A 31 -8.44 -8.00 4.00
C SER A 31 -7.23 -8.34 3.17
N GLY A 32 -7.22 -7.84 1.94
CA GLY A 32 -6.14 -8.03 0.99
C GLY A 32 -4.73 -7.92 1.60
N THR A 33 -3.76 -8.63 1.02
CA THR A 33 -2.36 -8.58 1.48
C THR A 33 -1.82 -7.16 1.37
N THR A 34 -1.26 -6.63 2.45
CA THR A 34 -0.67 -5.30 2.50
C THR A 34 0.85 -5.40 2.53
N CYS A 35 1.49 -4.68 1.61
CA CYS A 35 2.94 -4.53 1.55
C CYS A 35 3.35 -3.10 1.84
N THR A 36 4.21 -2.89 2.82
CA THR A 36 4.82 -1.58 3.10
C THR A 36 6.10 -1.43 2.27
N VAL A 37 6.28 -0.25 1.66
CA VAL A 37 7.40 0.08 0.77
C VAL A 37 8.09 1.36 1.22
N GLU A 38 9.42 1.35 1.17
CA GLU A 38 10.28 2.54 1.23
C GLU A 38 11.20 2.53 0.02
N ASN A 39 11.19 3.61 -0.78
CA ASN A 39 11.79 3.62 -2.10
C ASN A 39 12.31 5.00 -2.53
N PRO A 40 13.63 5.19 -2.73
CA PRO A 40 14.16 6.41 -3.35
C PRO A 40 13.99 6.34 -4.87
N VAL A 41 13.23 7.27 -5.46
CA VAL A 41 12.96 7.34 -6.90
C VAL A 41 13.72 8.51 -7.52
N ASN A 42 14.49 8.22 -8.56
CA ASN A 42 15.16 9.20 -9.42
C ASN A 42 14.22 9.62 -10.56
N LEU A 43 14.26 10.89 -10.93
CA LEU A 43 13.50 11.47 -12.04
C LEU A 43 14.47 12.08 -13.07
N ALA A 44 14.25 11.84 -14.35
CA ALA A 44 15.03 12.42 -15.43
C ALA A 44 14.12 12.89 -16.59
N PRO A 45 14.11 14.19 -16.95
CA PRO A 45 14.99 15.28 -16.48
C PRO A 45 14.69 15.82 -15.06
N GLY A 46 13.62 15.37 -14.41
CA GLY A 46 13.16 15.88 -13.11
C GLY A 46 11.98 16.84 -13.26
N LEU A 47 11.24 17.07 -12.17
CA LEU A 47 10.04 17.92 -12.16
C LEU A 47 10.37 19.34 -11.71
N SER A 48 9.84 20.35 -12.40
CA SER A 48 10.02 21.76 -12.07
C SER A 48 8.70 22.53 -12.17
N LEU A 49 8.72 23.86 -12.05
CA LEU A 49 7.56 24.70 -12.37
C LEU A 49 7.23 24.68 -13.88
N GLN A 50 8.17 24.26 -14.72
CA GLN A 50 7.94 24.00 -16.13
C GLN A 50 7.69 22.51 -16.34
N GLY A 51 6.61 22.20 -17.04
CA GLY A 51 6.22 20.83 -17.36
C GLY A 51 7.28 20.07 -18.14
N SER A 52 7.40 18.77 -17.86
CA SER A 52 8.31 17.86 -18.55
C SER A 52 7.72 16.47 -18.70
N THR A 53 8.21 15.71 -19.66
CA THR A 53 7.98 14.27 -19.78
C THR A 53 9.32 13.58 -19.54
N GLY A 54 9.32 12.44 -18.87
CA GLY A 54 10.56 11.80 -18.51
C GLY A 54 10.42 10.37 -18.02
N THR A 55 11.50 9.89 -17.41
CA THR A 55 11.58 8.56 -16.83
C THR A 55 11.75 8.65 -15.33
N PHE A 56 11.36 7.57 -14.65
CA PHE A 56 11.70 7.35 -13.26
C PHE A 56 12.24 5.94 -13.04
N ASP A 57 13.15 5.80 -12.08
CA ASP A 57 13.66 4.51 -11.60
C ASP A 57 14.17 4.63 -10.15
N ASN A 58 14.60 3.52 -9.55
CA ASN A 58 15.20 3.54 -8.21
C ASN A 58 16.56 2.83 -8.09
N GLU A 59 17.15 2.42 -9.21
CA GLU A 59 18.41 1.65 -9.27
C GLU A 59 18.47 0.47 -8.26
N ASN A 60 17.34 -0.20 -8.00
CA ASN A 60 17.21 -1.34 -7.09
C ASN A 60 17.43 -1.03 -5.61
N ARG A 61 17.18 0.21 -5.17
CA ARG A 61 17.43 0.65 -3.78
C ARG A 61 16.22 0.58 -2.86
N GLY A 62 15.05 0.18 -3.34
CA GLY A 62 13.83 0.09 -2.54
C GLY A 62 13.73 -1.18 -1.70
N THR A 63 12.93 -1.12 -0.63
CA THR A 63 12.60 -2.25 0.24
C THR A 63 11.10 -2.48 0.28
N VAL A 64 10.69 -3.73 0.51
CA VAL A 64 9.27 -4.11 0.65
C VAL A 64 9.09 -5.15 1.74
N SER A 65 8.04 -5.02 2.55
CA SER A 65 7.64 -6.00 3.56
C SER A 65 6.14 -6.25 3.48
N CYS A 66 5.74 -7.50 3.31
CA CYS A 66 4.33 -7.90 3.14
C CYS A 66 3.84 -8.68 4.35
N ASP A 67 2.57 -8.48 4.72
CA ASP A 67 1.91 -9.15 5.86
C ASP A 67 1.18 -10.45 5.47
N GLY A 68 1.25 -10.83 4.20
CA GLY A 68 0.62 -12.01 3.63
C GLY A 68 1.20 -12.39 2.26
N PRO A 69 0.57 -13.34 1.56
CA PRO A 69 1.07 -13.86 0.30
C PRO A 69 0.89 -12.86 -0.84
N VAL A 70 1.92 -12.70 -1.66
CA VAL A 70 1.86 -11.93 -2.91
C VAL A 70 1.97 -12.90 -4.07
N ASP A 71 0.98 -12.91 -4.96
CA ASP A 71 0.92 -13.87 -6.08
C ASP A 71 1.05 -15.34 -5.59
N GLY A 72 0.37 -15.64 -4.47
CA GLY A 72 0.41 -16.96 -3.82
C GLY A 72 1.72 -17.31 -3.13
N VAL A 73 2.64 -16.34 -2.97
CA VAL A 73 3.98 -16.57 -2.39
C VAL A 73 4.12 -15.88 -1.05
N GLU A 74 4.40 -16.68 -0.03
CA GLU A 74 4.70 -16.22 1.33
C GLU A 74 6.14 -15.73 1.46
N ALA A 75 6.30 -14.47 1.87
CA ALA A 75 7.61 -13.89 2.14
C ALA A 75 8.11 -14.32 3.53
N THR A 76 9.38 -14.73 3.63
CA THR A 76 10.01 -15.08 4.91
C THR A 76 10.71 -13.89 5.58
N GLY A 77 10.61 -12.70 4.99
CA GLY A 77 11.23 -11.46 5.47
C GLY A 77 11.19 -10.34 4.43
N PRO A 78 11.82 -9.19 4.70
CA PRO A 78 11.86 -8.07 3.76
C PRO A 78 12.50 -8.43 2.42
N GLY A 79 11.89 -7.98 1.34
CA GLY A 79 12.37 -8.10 -0.03
C GLY A 79 12.97 -6.80 -0.56
N THR A 80 13.44 -6.84 -1.81
CA THR A 80 13.83 -5.64 -2.56
C THR A 80 12.69 -5.18 -3.44
N PHE A 81 12.55 -3.87 -3.58
CA PHE A 81 11.57 -3.22 -4.42
C PHE A 81 12.26 -2.44 -5.52
N LEU A 82 11.88 -2.69 -6.76
CA LEU A 82 12.28 -1.90 -7.92
C LEU A 82 11.06 -1.19 -8.46
N ASP A 83 11.27 0.04 -8.86
CA ASP A 83 10.31 0.86 -9.56
C ASP A 83 10.96 1.41 -10.82
N LYS A 84 10.23 1.41 -11.93
CA LYS A 84 10.65 2.06 -13.18
C LYS A 84 9.47 2.38 -14.07
N GLY A 85 9.58 3.46 -14.82
CA GLY A 85 8.54 3.86 -15.76
C GLY A 85 8.77 5.22 -16.40
N ILE A 86 7.67 5.79 -16.87
CA ILE A 86 7.61 7.10 -17.52
C ILE A 86 6.53 7.97 -16.86
N TYR A 87 6.78 9.26 -16.80
CA TYR A 87 5.83 10.28 -16.35
C TYR A 87 5.55 11.28 -17.48
N GLY A 88 4.46 12.04 -17.37
CA GLY A 88 3.99 12.98 -18.39
C GLY A 88 3.45 12.25 -19.62
N THR A 89 2.60 11.24 -19.39
CA THR A 89 2.10 10.35 -20.45
C THR A 89 0.92 10.91 -21.22
N GLN A 90 0.20 11.88 -20.66
CA GLN A 90 -0.87 12.63 -21.32
C GLN A 90 -0.39 14.04 -21.68
N ASP A 91 0.29 14.72 -20.76
CA ASP A 91 0.91 16.03 -20.97
C ASP A 91 2.20 16.23 -20.15
N PRO A 92 2.97 17.31 -20.37
CA PRO A 92 4.17 17.55 -19.57
C PRO A 92 3.85 17.88 -18.10
N ASP A 93 4.20 16.97 -17.19
CA ASP A 93 3.99 17.09 -15.75
C ASP A 93 4.89 18.14 -15.08
N ASP A 94 4.36 18.81 -14.05
CA ASP A 94 5.05 19.82 -13.24
C ASP A 94 4.76 19.64 -11.73
N CYS A 95 5.43 20.39 -10.86
CA CYS A 95 5.18 20.24 -9.41
C CYS A 95 3.96 21.00 -8.89
N ILE A 96 3.34 21.88 -9.68
CA ILE A 96 2.19 22.67 -9.25
C ILE A 96 0.92 21.83 -9.40
N ASN A 97 0.79 21.17 -10.56
CA ASN A 97 -0.39 20.45 -10.98
C ASN A 97 -0.24 18.94 -10.72
N GLY A 98 1.00 18.46 -10.55
CA GLY A 98 1.28 17.04 -10.49
C GLY A 98 1.29 16.43 -11.87
N GLY A 99 0.80 15.20 -11.98
CA GLY A 99 0.83 14.50 -13.26
C GLY A 99 0.48 13.03 -13.20
N GLU A 100 0.85 12.34 -14.27
CA GLU A 100 0.55 10.94 -14.48
C GLU A 100 1.74 10.13 -15.00
N GLY A 101 1.63 8.82 -14.88
CA GLY A 101 2.65 7.94 -15.42
C GLY A 101 2.20 6.51 -15.53
N GLN A 102 3.12 5.69 -16.02
CA GLN A 102 2.96 4.24 -16.04
C GLN A 102 4.31 3.57 -15.89
N GLY A 103 4.30 2.37 -15.32
CA GLY A 103 5.53 1.66 -15.01
C GLY A 103 5.29 0.22 -14.59
N SER A 104 6.30 -0.33 -13.93
CA SER A 104 6.23 -1.66 -13.35
C SER A 104 6.97 -1.71 -12.02
N TYR A 105 6.33 -2.29 -11.00
CA TYR A 105 7.04 -2.72 -9.81
C TYR A 105 7.70 -4.08 -10.07
N THR A 106 8.92 -4.25 -9.58
CA THR A 106 9.55 -5.57 -9.49
C THR A 106 9.92 -5.84 -8.05
N MET A 107 9.23 -6.80 -7.43
CA MET A 107 9.50 -7.23 -6.06
C MET A 107 10.33 -8.50 -6.08
N VAL A 108 11.39 -8.55 -5.28
CA VAL A 108 12.15 -9.79 -5.05
C VAL A 108 11.97 -10.18 -3.60
N LEU A 109 11.13 -11.18 -3.37
CA LEU A 109 10.74 -11.65 -2.05
C LEU A 109 11.59 -12.87 -1.65
N PRO A 110 12.21 -12.89 -0.46
CA PRO A 110 12.76 -14.12 0.07
C PRO A 110 11.62 -15.06 0.48
N THR A 111 11.74 -16.34 0.14
CA THR A 111 10.77 -17.39 0.46
C THR A 111 11.50 -18.60 1.04
N ALA A 112 10.75 -19.56 1.60
CA ALA A 112 11.31 -20.82 2.06
C ALA A 112 12.04 -21.62 0.95
N ASN A 113 11.67 -21.40 -0.32
CA ASN A 113 12.23 -22.10 -1.48
C ASN A 113 13.24 -21.25 -2.28
N GLY A 114 13.71 -20.14 -1.71
CA GLY A 114 14.61 -19.19 -2.37
C GLY A 114 13.93 -17.87 -2.73
N LYS A 115 14.52 -17.09 -3.65
CA LYS A 115 13.96 -15.79 -4.04
C LYS A 115 12.88 -15.97 -5.11
N LYS A 116 11.76 -15.27 -4.96
CA LYS A 116 10.72 -15.13 -5.98
C LYS A 116 10.72 -13.70 -6.51
N THR A 117 10.62 -13.56 -7.82
CA THR A 117 10.38 -12.26 -8.47
C THR A 117 8.91 -12.15 -8.87
N VAL A 118 8.30 -11.02 -8.53
CA VAL A 118 6.94 -10.64 -8.94
C VAL A 118 7.04 -9.32 -9.70
N VAL A 119 6.39 -9.23 -10.86
CA VAL A 119 6.39 -8.03 -11.70
C VAL A 119 4.96 -7.54 -11.87
N LEU A 120 4.71 -6.28 -11.54
CA LEU A 120 3.39 -5.69 -11.47
C LEU A 120 3.32 -4.41 -12.30
N PRO A 121 2.71 -4.44 -13.50
CA PRO A 121 2.44 -3.23 -14.27
C PRO A 121 1.46 -2.32 -13.52
N PHE A 122 1.65 -1.01 -13.61
CA PHE A 122 0.75 -0.02 -13.03
C PHE A 122 0.64 1.25 -13.87
N THR A 123 -0.45 1.99 -13.63
CA THR A 123 -0.56 3.43 -13.92
C THR A 123 -0.48 4.22 -12.61
N LEU A 124 0.02 5.45 -12.65
CA LEU A 124 0.10 6.33 -11.49
C LEU A 124 -0.47 7.72 -11.76
N THR A 125 -0.85 8.40 -10.69
CA THR A 125 -1.09 9.85 -10.62
C THR A 125 -0.43 10.42 -9.38
N PHE A 126 0.05 11.67 -9.44
CA PHE A 126 0.63 12.38 -8.29
C PHE A 126 0.23 13.85 -8.29
N GLY A 127 0.43 14.55 -7.16
CA GLY A 127 0.22 16.00 -7.06
C GLY A 127 -0.73 16.44 -5.94
N ALA A 128 -1.61 15.55 -5.48
CA ALA A 128 -2.45 15.82 -4.31
C ALA A 128 -1.60 15.89 -3.03
N PRO A 129 -2.05 16.56 -1.96
CA PRO A 129 -1.42 16.42 -0.64
C PRO A 129 -1.46 14.95 -0.19
N SER A 130 -0.35 14.45 0.36
CA SER A 130 -0.32 13.06 0.83
C SER A 130 -1.15 12.86 2.10
N THR A 131 -1.85 11.73 2.17
CA THR A 131 -2.46 11.21 3.41
C THR A 131 -1.60 10.15 4.10
N ASN A 132 -0.50 9.70 3.45
CA ASN A 132 0.34 8.57 3.87
C ASN A 132 1.83 8.97 3.95
N GLY A 133 2.15 9.93 4.83
CA GLY A 133 3.51 10.47 4.97
C GLY A 133 3.94 11.34 3.79
N GLY A 134 5.01 12.12 3.93
CA GLY A 134 5.52 12.99 2.85
C GLY A 134 4.65 14.19 2.46
N LEU A 135 5.04 14.89 1.39
CA LEU A 135 4.43 16.16 0.96
C LEU A 135 3.39 15.95 -0.15
N VAL A 136 3.69 15.07 -1.10
CA VAL A 136 2.87 14.81 -2.28
C VAL A 136 2.38 13.37 -2.25
N GLY A 137 1.08 13.16 -2.46
CA GLY A 137 0.46 11.85 -2.61
C GLY A 137 0.73 11.29 -4.01
N VAL A 138 1.02 10.00 -4.05
CA VAL A 138 1.18 9.20 -5.27
C VAL A 138 0.21 8.03 -5.18
N HIS A 139 -0.69 7.94 -6.15
CA HIS A 139 -1.67 6.87 -6.27
C HIS A 139 -1.30 5.98 -7.45
N THR A 140 -1.29 4.67 -7.25
CA THR A 140 -1.02 3.70 -8.31
C THR A 140 -2.10 2.64 -8.38
N ARG A 141 -2.31 2.12 -9.59
CA ARG A 141 -3.29 1.07 -9.85
C ARG A 141 -2.73 0.08 -10.86
N GLY A 142 -2.87 -1.21 -10.54
CA GLY A 142 -2.61 -2.30 -11.47
C GLY A 142 -3.70 -3.36 -11.39
N ASP A 143 -3.46 -4.50 -12.04
CA ASP A 143 -4.38 -5.63 -11.98
C ASP A 143 -4.25 -6.33 -10.61
N GLY A 144 -5.34 -6.36 -9.85
CA GLY A 144 -5.37 -6.98 -8.52
C GLY A 144 -4.63 -6.21 -7.42
N PHE A 145 -4.27 -4.93 -7.61
CA PHE A 145 -3.71 -4.12 -6.53
C PHE A 145 -3.93 -2.61 -6.71
N VAL A 146 -3.86 -1.90 -5.58
CA VAL A 146 -3.74 -0.44 -5.50
C VAL A 146 -2.55 -0.07 -4.63
N GLY A 147 -1.92 1.06 -4.90
CA GLY A 147 -0.84 1.60 -4.08
C GLY A 147 -1.07 3.05 -3.70
N GLU A 148 -0.83 3.38 -2.44
CA GLU A 148 -0.97 4.71 -1.87
C GLU A 148 0.33 5.11 -1.17
N PHE A 149 0.97 6.16 -1.67
CA PHE A 149 2.28 6.58 -1.17
C PHE A 149 2.36 8.09 -0.93
N GLY A 150 3.31 8.45 -0.08
CA GLY A 150 3.82 9.80 0.10
C GLY A 150 5.20 9.96 -0.50
N ALA A 151 5.42 11.06 -1.23
CA ALA A 151 6.70 11.44 -1.78
C ALA A 151 7.27 12.69 -1.07
N VAL A 152 8.57 12.68 -0.81
CA VAL A 152 9.35 13.81 -0.27
C VAL A 152 10.54 14.07 -1.19
N PRO A 153 10.68 15.27 -1.79
CA PRO A 153 11.90 15.63 -2.51
C PRO A 153 13.14 15.51 -1.63
N THR A 154 14.16 14.82 -2.14
CA THR A 154 15.48 14.68 -1.51
C THR A 154 16.60 15.29 -2.35
N ALA A 155 16.34 15.60 -3.62
CA ALA A 155 17.21 16.39 -4.48
C ALA A 155 16.37 17.33 -5.37
N GLY A 156 16.61 18.63 -5.26
CA GLY A 156 15.78 19.67 -5.88
C GLY A 156 14.62 20.12 -4.98
N ASP A 157 14.06 21.28 -5.29
CA ASP A 157 12.98 21.93 -4.51
C ASP A 157 11.84 22.45 -5.39
N CYS A 158 11.88 22.12 -6.68
CA CYS A 158 11.01 22.56 -7.75
C CYS A 158 11.07 24.04 -8.14
N VAL A 159 11.39 24.94 -7.19
CA VAL A 159 11.38 26.38 -7.40
C VAL A 159 12.72 26.88 -7.93
N SER A 160 13.82 26.47 -7.30
CA SER A 160 15.18 26.87 -7.66
C SER A 160 15.89 25.80 -8.48
N ALA A 161 15.53 24.53 -8.30
CA ALA A 161 16.08 23.41 -9.05
C ALA A 161 15.03 22.30 -9.27
N PRO A 162 15.05 21.61 -10.43
CA PRO A 162 14.17 20.47 -10.66
C PRO A 162 14.33 19.38 -9.59
N VAL A 163 13.20 18.82 -9.15
CA VAL A 163 13.16 17.64 -8.30
C VAL A 163 13.62 16.44 -9.12
N THR A 164 14.78 15.91 -8.76
CA THR A 164 15.45 14.78 -9.47
C THR A 164 15.51 13.53 -8.61
N THR A 165 15.24 13.63 -7.31
CA THR A 165 15.10 12.47 -6.43
C THR A 165 14.01 12.74 -5.39
N VAL A 166 13.18 11.73 -5.15
CA VAL A 166 12.17 11.72 -4.08
C VAL A 166 12.34 10.45 -3.25
N LEU A 167 12.06 10.54 -1.96
CA LEU A 167 11.83 9.37 -1.11
C LEU A 167 10.33 9.08 -1.06
N VAL A 168 9.94 7.88 -1.48
CA VAL A 168 8.57 7.39 -1.50
C VAL A 168 8.36 6.40 -0.36
N ASN A 169 7.30 6.58 0.42
CA ASN A 169 6.90 5.67 1.48
C ASN A 169 5.39 5.41 1.39
N GLY A 170 4.96 4.17 1.59
CA GLY A 170 3.53 3.86 1.53
C GLY A 170 3.23 2.38 1.49
N GLN A 171 2.06 2.06 0.96
CA GLN A 171 1.52 0.71 0.95
C GLN A 171 1.00 0.31 -0.42
N ILE A 172 1.14 -0.99 -0.73
CA ILE A 172 0.44 -1.68 -1.81
C ILE A 172 -0.53 -2.66 -1.15
N VAL A 173 -1.79 -2.64 -1.59
CA VAL A 173 -2.82 -3.56 -1.12
C VAL A 173 -3.26 -4.43 -2.30
N PHE A 174 -3.07 -5.75 -2.18
CA PHE A 174 -3.49 -6.75 -3.16
C PHE A 174 -4.93 -7.18 -2.89
N SER A 175 -5.75 -7.33 -3.93
CA SER A 175 -7.17 -7.72 -3.84
C SER A 175 -7.46 -9.06 -4.50
#